data_AF-A0A2G9TSW2-F1
#
_entry.id   AF-A0A2G9TSW2-F1
#
_cell.length_a   1.000
_cell.length_b   1.000
_cell.length_c   1.000
_cell.angle_alpha   90.00
_cell.angle_beta   90.00
_cell.angle_gamma   90.00
#
_symmetry.space_group_name_H-M   'P 1'
#
loop_
_entity.id
_entity.type
_entity.pdbx_description
1 polymer ?
#
loop_
_entity_poly.entity_id
_entity_poly.type
_entity_poly.pdbx_seq_one_letter_code
_entity_poly.pdbx_strand_id
1 'polypeptide(L)'
;MAEKMLYQDDILGDGSKARKTIKPDPAVPSLLKGSKRLGIWKNLEGCQDHSLGFWSEWDHRAARIMNQSLGPENSFEEQIEWTEQGKQWPYPIDNEYTLGHEAEVPFYEHVFLERHLAGLGLPKDGPIAHFMELVCVGLSKNPYMTIEKKMDHLKWFANFFNEEKQKLIKKLHEEEQLAAQQA
;
A
#
# COMPACT_ATOMS: atom_id res chain seq x y z
N MET A 1 -9.44 10.98 62.23
CA MET A 1 -9.44 12.45 62.04
C MET A 1 -8.00 12.84 61.74
N ALA A 2 -7.55 13.22 60.55
CA ALA A 2 -8.20 13.85 59.42
C ALA A 2 -7.62 13.32 58.09
N GLU A 3 -8.41 12.50 57.38
CA GLU A 3 -8.29 12.31 55.94
C GLU A 3 -9.14 13.40 55.28
N LYS A 4 -8.52 14.51 54.86
CA LYS A 4 -9.20 15.58 54.09
C LYS A 4 -8.17 16.47 53.39
N MET A 5 -7.29 15.87 52.59
CA MET A 5 -6.46 16.60 51.63
C MET A 5 -6.04 15.64 50.51
N LEU A 6 -7.00 15.09 49.78
CA LEU A 6 -6.74 14.55 48.45
C LEU A 6 -7.84 15.12 47.56
N TYR A 7 -7.42 15.75 46.47
CA TYR A 7 -8.30 16.18 45.40
C TYR A 7 -9.31 15.07 45.11
N GLN A 8 -10.60 15.42 45.14
CA GLN A 8 -11.63 14.53 44.61
C GLN A 8 -11.37 14.43 43.11
N ASP A 9 -10.59 13.43 42.73
CA ASP A 9 -10.56 12.94 41.37
C ASP A 9 -11.97 12.42 41.10
N ASP A 10 -12.75 13.27 40.45
CA ASP A 10 -14.04 12.92 39.87
C ASP A 10 -13.81 11.78 38.87
N ILE A 11 -13.89 10.55 39.37
CA ILE A 11 -14.07 9.35 38.54
C ILE A 11 -15.40 9.54 37.83
N LEU A 12 -15.34 9.98 36.57
CA LEU A 12 -16.49 10.14 35.71
C LEU A 12 -16.29 9.33 34.43
N GLY A 13 -17.17 8.36 34.26
CA GLY A 13 -17.23 7.49 33.09
C GLY A 13 -17.57 8.22 31.80
N ASP A 14 -17.21 7.53 30.72
CA ASP A 14 -17.52 7.80 29.31
C ASP A 14 -16.99 9.12 28.73
N GLY A 15 -15.68 9.13 28.45
CA GLY A 15 -15.26 9.17 27.05
C GLY A 15 -15.58 10.40 26.20
N SER A 16 -15.53 11.62 26.73
CA SER A 16 -15.00 12.82 26.03
C SER A 16 -15.41 14.12 26.74
N LYS A 17 -14.52 14.64 27.59
CA LYS A 17 -14.49 16.08 27.85
C LYS A 17 -13.05 16.55 27.77
N ALA A 18 -12.66 17.01 26.59
CA ALA A 18 -11.49 17.88 26.46
C ALA A 18 -11.56 18.92 27.59
N ARG A 19 -10.44 19.16 28.30
CA ARG A 19 -10.34 20.25 29.28
C ARG A 19 -11.05 21.45 28.68
N LYS A 20 -12.12 21.94 29.33
CA LYS A 20 -12.88 23.07 28.80
C LYS A 20 -11.90 24.22 28.60
N THR A 21 -11.58 24.55 27.35
CA THR A 21 -10.73 25.70 27.06
C THR A 21 -11.54 26.92 27.45
N ILE A 22 -11.27 27.45 28.65
CA ILE A 22 -11.91 28.66 29.13
C ILE A 22 -11.38 29.78 28.24
N LYS A 23 -12.21 30.26 27.31
CA LYS A 23 -11.87 31.45 26.55
C LYS A 23 -11.85 32.62 27.55
N PRO A 24 -10.77 33.41 27.59
CA PRO A 24 -10.73 34.57 28.46
C PRO A 24 -11.89 35.50 28.10
N ASP A 25 -12.57 35.99 29.12
CA ASP A 25 -13.68 36.92 28.95
C ASP A 25 -13.18 38.20 28.25
N PRO A 26 -13.72 38.57 27.07
CA PRO A 26 -13.28 39.74 26.33
C PRO A 26 -13.53 41.06 27.07
N ALA A 27 -14.43 41.06 28.07
CA ALA A 27 -14.71 42.23 28.91
C ALA A 27 -13.65 42.45 29.99
N VAL A 28 -12.83 41.44 30.31
CA VAL A 28 -11.75 41.57 31.30
C VAL A 28 -10.56 42.26 30.63
N PRO A 29 -10.09 43.42 31.15
CA PRO A 29 -8.93 44.08 30.60
C PRO A 29 -7.72 43.17 30.80
N SER A 30 -7.09 42.73 29.70
CA SER A 30 -5.90 41.88 29.82
C SER A 30 -4.80 42.67 30.52
N LEU A 31 -4.21 42.10 31.58
CA LEU A 31 -3.13 42.73 32.36
C LEU A 31 -1.96 43.23 31.49
N LEU A 32 -1.74 42.56 30.34
CA LEU A 32 -0.70 42.87 29.36
C LEU A 32 -1.14 43.87 28.28
N LYS A 33 -2.40 44.29 28.23
CA LYS A 33 -2.97 45.17 27.18
C LYS A 33 -2.64 46.65 27.40
N GLY A 34 -2.22 47.02 28.62
CA GLY A 34 -1.92 48.40 29.02
C GLY A 34 -0.44 48.81 28.87
N SER A 35 0.46 47.88 28.54
CA SER A 35 1.86 48.22 28.28
C SER A 35 2.00 48.90 26.91
N LYS A 36 2.88 49.91 26.83
CA LYS A 36 3.18 50.58 25.56
C LYS A 36 3.82 49.58 24.60
N ARG A 37 3.05 49.06 23.64
CA ARG A 37 3.57 48.25 22.54
C ARG A 37 4.48 49.08 21.64
N LEU A 38 5.50 48.46 21.03
CA LEU A 38 6.44 49.13 20.13
C LEU A 38 5.78 49.71 18.86
N GLY A 39 4.58 49.23 18.49
CA GLY A 39 3.74 49.87 17.47
C GLY A 39 4.30 49.88 16.04
N ILE A 40 5.35 49.08 15.78
CA ILE A 40 6.06 49.01 14.50
C ILE A 40 5.18 48.39 13.41
N TRP A 41 4.43 47.35 13.77
CA TRP A 41 3.52 46.64 12.86
C TRP A 41 2.08 47.05 13.14
N LYS A 42 1.39 47.58 12.13
CA LYS A 42 0.02 48.14 12.28
C LYS A 42 -1.08 47.22 11.74
N ASN A 43 -0.87 46.61 10.56
CA ASN A 43 -1.82 45.71 9.90
C ASN A 43 -1.07 44.47 9.39
N LEU A 44 -1.58 43.27 9.68
CA LEU A 44 -1.03 41.99 9.20
C LEU A 44 -1.87 41.37 8.06
N GLU A 45 -2.94 42.04 7.65
CA GLU A 45 -3.82 41.58 6.58
C GLU A 45 -3.06 41.59 5.25
N GLY A 46 -2.83 40.40 4.67
CA GLY A 46 -2.09 40.22 3.42
C GLY A 46 -0.63 39.77 3.58
N CYS A 47 -0.17 39.46 4.79
CA CYS A 47 1.15 38.84 4.95
C CYS A 47 1.13 37.41 4.38
N GLN A 48 1.84 37.20 3.28
CA GLN A 48 2.09 35.86 2.72
C GLN A 48 3.50 35.42 3.13
N ASP A 49 3.58 34.21 3.68
CA ASP A 49 4.87 33.60 3.99
C ASP A 49 5.59 33.24 2.69
N HIS A 50 6.74 33.86 2.45
CA HIS A 50 7.61 33.59 1.30
C HIS A 50 8.85 32.82 1.77
N SER A 51 8.65 31.73 2.49
CA SER A 51 9.72 30.79 2.82
C SER A 51 9.99 29.86 1.62
N LEU A 52 11.26 29.58 1.32
CA LEU A 52 11.58 28.45 0.44
C LEU A 52 11.08 27.16 1.11
N GLY A 53 10.50 26.24 0.33
CA GLY A 53 9.92 25.00 0.86
C GLY A 53 10.89 24.18 1.72
N PHE A 54 12.19 24.20 1.39
CA PHE A 54 13.22 23.57 2.21
C PHE A 54 13.28 24.11 3.64
N TRP A 55 13.21 25.43 3.82
CA TRP A 55 13.31 26.05 5.14
C TRP A 55 12.04 25.82 5.96
N SER A 56 10.87 25.87 5.34
CA SER A 56 9.62 25.53 6.04
C SER A 56 9.58 24.05 6.45
N GLU A 57 10.02 23.13 5.58
CA GLU A 57 10.19 21.71 5.93
C GLU A 57 11.18 21.51 7.09
N TRP A 58 12.30 22.24 7.08
CA TRP A 58 13.28 22.19 8.16
C TRP A 58 12.70 22.68 9.49
N ASP A 59 12.00 23.80 9.48
CA ASP A 59 11.36 24.36 10.67
C ASP A 59 10.25 23.43 11.20
N HIS A 60 9.43 22.85 10.31
CA HIS A 60 8.44 21.84 10.69
C HIS A 60 9.10 20.58 11.28
N ARG A 61 10.23 20.14 10.73
CA ARG A 61 10.99 19.01 11.28
C ARG A 61 11.57 19.34 12.66
N ALA A 62 12.14 20.51 12.84
CA ALA A 62 12.68 20.95 14.12
C ALA A 62 11.58 21.01 15.20
N ALA A 63 10.41 21.57 14.85
CA ALA A 63 9.24 21.59 15.72
C ALA A 63 8.77 20.17 16.07
N ARG A 64 8.73 19.25 15.09
CA ARG A 64 8.35 17.85 15.33
C ARG A 64 9.32 17.16 16.29
N ILE A 65 10.64 17.31 16.08
CA ILE A 65 11.66 16.75 16.97
C ILE A 65 11.51 17.32 18.38
N MET A 66 11.29 18.63 18.51
CA MET A 66 11.10 19.26 19.81
C MET A 66 9.89 18.69 20.55
N ASN A 67 8.77 18.47 19.84
CA ASN A 67 7.57 17.85 20.39
C ASN A 67 7.76 16.36 20.76
N GLN A 68 8.55 15.60 19.98
CA GLN A 68 8.78 14.16 20.19
C GLN A 68 9.98 13.84 21.09
N SER A 69 10.76 14.84 21.51
CA SER A 69 12.06 14.66 22.20
C SER A 69 11.97 13.98 23.57
N LEU A 70 10.78 13.90 24.16
CA LEU A 70 10.53 13.27 25.46
C LEU A 70 10.22 11.76 25.35
N GLY A 71 10.15 11.22 24.13
CA GLY A 71 9.71 9.84 23.89
C GLY A 71 8.20 9.67 24.09
N PRO A 72 7.66 8.46 23.86
CA PRO A 72 6.24 8.19 24.08
C PRO A 72 5.88 8.29 25.57
N GLU A 73 4.83 9.03 25.89
CA GLU A 73 4.33 9.19 27.25
C GLU A 73 3.55 7.95 27.72
N ASN A 74 3.03 7.15 26.79
CA ASN A 74 2.20 5.98 27.07
C ASN A 74 2.51 4.80 26.12
N SER A 75 2.25 3.58 26.59
CA SER A 75 2.34 2.33 25.81
C SER A 75 1.51 2.32 24.52
N PHE A 76 0.37 3.04 24.48
CA PHE A 76 -0.42 3.17 23.26
C PHE A 76 0.28 4.06 22.22
N GLU A 77 0.98 5.10 22.68
CA GLU A 77 1.74 5.99 21.79
C GLU A 77 2.93 5.24 21.18
N GLU A 78 3.62 4.40 21.97
CA GLU A 78 4.66 3.51 21.48
C GLU A 78 4.14 2.55 20.41
N GLN A 79 2.96 1.95 20.61
CA GLN A 79 2.33 1.10 19.61
C GLN A 79 1.96 1.86 18.34
N ILE A 80 1.42 3.07 18.46
CA ILE A 80 1.13 3.95 17.31
C ILE A 80 2.43 4.22 16.54
N GLU A 81 3.50 4.60 17.24
CA GLU A 81 4.81 4.87 16.64
C GLU A 81 5.36 3.63 15.92
N TRP A 82 5.22 2.43 16.50
CA TRP A 82 5.63 1.18 15.86
C TRP A 82 4.78 0.81 14.65
N THR A 83 3.48 1.09 14.67
CA THR A 83 2.60 0.92 13.51
C THR A 83 2.96 1.90 12.40
N GLU A 84 3.20 3.18 12.71
CA GLU A 84 3.65 4.19 11.74
C GLU A 84 5.03 3.86 11.13
N GLN A 85 5.94 3.31 11.94
CA GLN A 85 7.25 2.84 11.49
C GLN A 85 7.19 1.50 10.74
N GLY A 86 6.03 0.82 10.68
CA GLY A 86 5.86 -0.48 10.05
C GLY A 86 6.53 -1.64 10.80
N LYS A 87 6.91 -1.44 12.08
CA LYS A 87 7.44 -2.50 12.95
C LYS A 87 6.34 -3.44 13.45
N GLN A 88 5.15 -2.88 13.69
CA GLN A 88 3.98 -3.60 14.14
C GLN A 88 2.99 -3.79 13.00
N TRP A 89 2.27 -4.91 13.01
CA TRP A 89 1.24 -5.19 12.02
C TRP A 89 0.04 -4.26 12.21
N PRO A 90 -0.56 -3.74 11.13
CA PRO A 90 -1.78 -2.98 11.22
C PRO A 90 -2.95 -3.89 11.60
N TYR A 91 -3.92 -3.31 12.31
CA TYR A 91 -5.14 -4.01 12.72
C TYR A 91 -6.35 -3.46 11.94
N PRO A 92 -7.36 -4.32 11.62
CA PRO A 92 -7.39 -5.77 11.85
C PRO A 92 -6.35 -6.54 11.02
N ILE A 93 -5.88 -7.68 11.55
CA ILE A 93 -4.85 -8.48 10.89
C ILE A 93 -5.40 -9.00 9.55
N ASP A 94 -4.74 -8.60 8.47
CA ASP A 94 -4.96 -9.12 7.12
C ASP A 94 -3.79 -10.01 6.72
N ASN A 95 -4.08 -11.25 6.34
CA ASN A 95 -3.06 -12.21 5.89
C ASN A 95 -2.46 -11.81 4.54
N GLU A 96 -3.14 -10.96 3.77
CA GLU A 96 -2.74 -10.53 2.43
C GLU A 96 -2.06 -9.15 2.43
N TYR A 97 -1.78 -8.58 3.60
CA TYR A 97 -1.21 -7.22 3.73
C TYR A 97 0.09 -7.02 2.94
N THR A 98 0.92 -8.06 2.81
CA THR A 98 2.21 -8.01 2.10
C THR A 98 2.15 -8.53 0.66
N LEU A 99 0.95 -8.71 0.10
CA LEU A 99 0.77 -9.25 -1.26
C LEU A 99 1.30 -8.29 -2.35
N GLY A 100 1.43 -7.00 -2.04
CA GLY A 100 2.03 -6.00 -2.92
C GLY A 100 1.16 -5.70 -4.14
N HIS A 101 1.79 -5.55 -5.31
CA HIS A 101 1.11 -5.21 -6.57
C HIS A 101 0.10 -6.28 -7.03
N GLU A 102 0.28 -7.53 -6.63
CA GLU A 102 -0.65 -8.61 -7.02
C GLU A 102 -2.03 -8.48 -6.38
N ALA A 103 -2.17 -7.67 -5.31
CA ALA A 103 -3.48 -7.40 -4.72
C ALA A 103 -4.39 -6.57 -5.64
N GLU A 104 -3.81 -5.76 -6.52
CA GLU A 104 -4.56 -4.93 -7.48
C GLU A 104 -4.98 -5.72 -8.72
N VAL A 105 -4.39 -6.89 -8.90
CA VAL A 105 -4.59 -7.73 -10.07
C VAL A 105 -5.93 -8.49 -9.97
N PRO A 106 -6.78 -8.39 -11.00
CA PRO A 106 -8.04 -9.11 -11.00
C PRO A 106 -7.89 -10.58 -11.37
N PHE A 107 -8.74 -11.43 -10.79
CA PHE A 107 -8.66 -12.89 -10.96
C PHE A 107 -8.70 -13.36 -12.42
N TYR A 108 -9.41 -12.64 -13.29
CA TYR A 108 -9.61 -13.02 -14.68
C TYR A 108 -8.31 -12.98 -15.49
N GLU A 109 -7.31 -12.22 -15.05
CA GLU A 109 -5.99 -12.19 -15.70
C GLU A 109 -5.15 -13.42 -15.32
N HIS A 110 -5.33 -13.99 -14.13
CA HIS A 110 -4.70 -15.25 -13.74
C HIS A 110 -5.37 -16.48 -14.35
N VAL A 111 -6.68 -16.42 -14.59
CA VAL A 111 -7.48 -17.55 -15.06
C VAL A 111 -7.51 -17.62 -16.58
N PHE A 112 -7.77 -16.51 -17.28
CA PHE A 112 -7.98 -16.51 -18.74
C PHE A 112 -6.70 -16.17 -19.52
N LEU A 113 -5.69 -17.03 -19.39
CA LEU A 113 -4.40 -16.87 -20.07
C LEU A 113 -4.48 -17.09 -21.59
N GLU A 114 -5.53 -17.75 -22.08
CA GLU A 114 -5.77 -18.03 -23.49
C GLU A 114 -5.80 -16.77 -24.37
N ARG A 115 -6.23 -15.63 -23.79
CA ARG A 115 -6.28 -14.33 -24.48
C ARG A 115 -4.89 -13.87 -24.93
N HIS A 116 -3.85 -14.26 -24.19
CA HIS A 116 -2.47 -13.89 -24.47
C HIS A 116 -1.81 -14.83 -25.51
N LEU A 117 -2.35 -16.04 -25.72
CA LEU A 117 -1.85 -16.98 -26.72
C LEU A 117 -2.02 -16.46 -28.15
N ALA A 118 -3.12 -15.75 -28.43
CA ALA A 118 -3.44 -15.26 -29.77
C ALA A 118 -2.38 -14.30 -30.34
N GLY A 119 -1.63 -13.60 -29.48
CA GLY A 119 -0.57 -12.67 -29.88
C GLY A 119 0.82 -13.30 -30.04
N LEU A 120 1.02 -14.56 -29.64
CA LEU A 120 2.33 -15.21 -29.53
C LEU A 120 2.77 -15.98 -30.80
N GLY A 121 2.00 -15.93 -31.89
CA GLY A 121 2.37 -16.56 -33.16
C GLY A 121 2.34 -18.10 -33.15
N LEU A 122 1.65 -18.70 -32.18
CA LEU A 122 1.48 -20.15 -32.07
C LEU A 122 0.40 -20.66 -33.05
N PRO A 123 0.52 -21.90 -33.58
CA PRO A 123 -0.53 -22.50 -34.39
C PRO A 123 -1.84 -22.60 -33.59
N LYS A 124 -2.97 -22.24 -34.23
CA LYS A 124 -4.30 -22.33 -33.60
C LYS A 124 -4.80 -23.77 -33.47
N ASP A 125 -4.40 -24.63 -34.41
CA ASP A 125 -4.81 -26.02 -34.48
C ASP A 125 -3.60 -26.96 -34.45
N GLY A 126 -3.77 -28.12 -33.82
CA GLY A 126 -2.78 -29.19 -33.77
C GLY A 126 -2.28 -29.52 -32.36
N PRO A 127 -1.28 -30.42 -32.25
CA PRO A 127 -0.79 -30.93 -30.96
C PRO A 127 -0.15 -29.83 -30.10
N ILE A 128 0.44 -28.81 -30.72
CA ILE A 128 1.05 -27.67 -30.01
C ILE A 128 -0.04 -26.82 -29.35
N ALA A 129 -1.16 -26.57 -30.02
CA ALA A 129 -2.28 -25.82 -29.46
C ALA A 129 -2.84 -26.54 -28.22
N HIS A 130 -3.07 -27.85 -28.34
CA HIS A 130 -3.56 -28.66 -27.24
C HIS A 130 -2.59 -28.73 -26.04
N PHE A 131 -1.29 -28.80 -26.31
CA PHE A 131 -0.27 -28.69 -25.26
C PHE A 131 -0.32 -27.33 -24.56
N MET A 132 -0.45 -26.23 -25.32
CA MET A 132 -0.51 -24.89 -24.77
C MET A 132 -1.79 -24.63 -23.97
N GLU A 133 -2.92 -25.24 -24.34
CA GLU A 133 -4.15 -25.26 -23.52
C GLU A 133 -3.88 -25.90 -22.16
N LEU A 134 -3.21 -27.07 -22.11
CA LEU A 134 -2.86 -27.74 -20.86
C LEU A 134 -1.91 -26.88 -20.01
N VAL A 135 -0.94 -26.21 -20.63
CA VAL A 135 -0.06 -25.27 -19.94
C VAL A 135 -0.86 -24.11 -19.34
N CYS A 136 -1.80 -23.53 -20.10
CA CYS A 136 -2.66 -22.45 -19.61
C CYS A 136 -3.54 -22.91 -18.44
N VAL A 137 -4.14 -24.10 -18.54
CA VAL A 137 -4.92 -24.71 -17.45
C VAL A 137 -4.04 -24.95 -16.22
N GLY A 138 -2.81 -25.44 -16.39
CA GLY A 138 -1.85 -25.63 -15.30
C GLY A 138 -1.47 -24.31 -14.61
N LEU A 139 -1.16 -23.28 -15.39
CA LEU A 139 -0.83 -21.94 -14.89
C LEU A 139 -2.03 -21.26 -14.23
N SER A 140 -3.25 -21.47 -14.73
CA SER A 140 -4.47 -20.90 -14.14
C SER A 140 -4.73 -21.42 -12.72
N LYS A 141 -4.40 -22.68 -12.46
CA LYS A 141 -4.59 -23.35 -11.16
C LYS A 141 -3.48 -23.05 -10.16
N ASN A 142 -2.44 -22.29 -10.55
CA ASN A 142 -1.31 -21.99 -9.68
C ASN A 142 -1.52 -20.67 -8.91
N PRO A 143 -1.69 -20.70 -7.57
CA PRO A 143 -1.81 -19.51 -6.73
C PRO A 143 -0.47 -18.90 -6.32
N TYR A 144 0.65 -19.59 -6.53
CA TYR A 144 1.98 -19.17 -6.06
C TYR A 144 2.77 -18.35 -7.10
N MET A 145 2.23 -18.18 -8.30
CA MET A 145 2.87 -17.44 -9.39
C MET A 145 2.14 -16.14 -9.67
N THR A 146 2.92 -15.06 -9.75
CA THR A 146 2.44 -13.76 -10.21
C THR A 146 2.11 -13.79 -11.70
N ILE A 147 1.28 -12.86 -12.16
CA ILE A 147 0.98 -12.72 -13.60
C ILE A 147 2.24 -12.57 -14.43
N GLU A 148 3.17 -11.74 -14.00
CA GLU A 148 4.41 -11.48 -14.75
C GLU A 148 5.15 -12.78 -15.03
N LYS A 149 5.30 -13.64 -14.01
CA LYS A 149 5.91 -14.96 -14.15
C LYS A 149 5.13 -15.85 -15.10
N LYS A 150 3.78 -15.87 -15.01
CA LYS A 150 2.94 -16.64 -15.94
C LYS A 150 3.13 -16.17 -17.39
N MET A 151 3.20 -14.86 -17.62
CA MET A 151 3.44 -14.29 -18.94
C MET A 151 4.83 -14.63 -19.47
N ASP A 152 5.85 -14.61 -18.62
CA ASP A 152 7.21 -14.97 -19.02
C ASP A 152 7.34 -16.45 -19.38
N HIS A 153 6.61 -17.34 -18.69
CA HIS A 153 6.49 -18.74 -19.10
C HIS A 153 5.86 -18.88 -20.49
N LEU A 154 4.78 -18.14 -20.79
CA LEU A 154 4.14 -18.17 -22.10
C LEU A 154 5.06 -17.65 -23.22
N LYS A 155 5.78 -16.54 -22.97
CA LYS A 155 6.77 -16.00 -23.90
C LYS A 155 7.91 -17.01 -24.14
N TRP A 156 8.36 -17.70 -23.10
CA TRP A 156 9.37 -18.74 -23.22
C TRP A 156 8.91 -19.88 -24.13
N PHE A 157 7.66 -20.35 -23.99
CA PHE A 157 7.11 -21.37 -24.89
C PHE A 157 7.01 -20.89 -26.34
N ALA A 158 6.59 -19.64 -26.56
CA ALA A 158 6.55 -19.07 -27.90
C ALA A 158 7.93 -19.07 -28.57
N ASN A 159 8.97 -18.64 -27.82
CA ASN A 159 10.35 -18.67 -28.29
C ASN A 159 10.91 -20.09 -28.42
N PHE A 160 10.39 -21.05 -27.63
CA PHE A 160 10.80 -22.44 -27.74
C PHE A 160 10.26 -23.08 -29.02
N PHE A 161 8.98 -22.83 -29.33
CA PHE A 161 8.30 -23.30 -30.53
C PHE A 161 8.60 -22.40 -31.75
N ASN A 162 9.88 -22.25 -32.06
CA ASN A 162 10.33 -21.65 -33.32
C ASN A 162 9.80 -22.42 -34.53
N GLU A 163 9.76 -21.77 -35.69
CA GLU A 163 9.22 -22.35 -36.94
C GLU A 163 9.80 -23.73 -37.28
N GLU A 164 11.10 -23.96 -37.03
CA GLU A 164 11.76 -25.23 -37.27
C GLU A 164 11.17 -26.35 -36.42
N LYS A 165 10.94 -26.10 -35.12
CA LYS A 165 10.35 -27.09 -34.22
C LYS A 165 8.89 -27.32 -34.52
N GLN A 166 8.15 -26.27 -34.91
CA GLN A 166 6.77 -26.42 -35.34
C GLN A 166 6.67 -27.35 -36.57
N LYS A 167 7.58 -27.20 -37.55
CA LYS A 167 7.65 -28.08 -38.73
C LYS A 167 8.01 -29.51 -38.34
N LEU A 168 8.96 -29.70 -37.43
CA LEU A 168 9.36 -31.02 -36.96
C LEU A 168 8.20 -31.75 -36.25
N ILE A 169 7.50 -31.06 -35.35
CA ILE A 169 6.37 -31.63 -34.61
C ILE A 169 5.23 -32.02 -35.55
N LYS A 170 4.95 -31.22 -36.59
CA LYS A 170 3.96 -31.57 -37.61
C LYS A 170 4.31 -32.88 -38.33
N LYS A 171 5.57 -33.04 -38.76
CA LYS A 171 6.04 -34.28 -39.41
C LYS A 171 5.90 -35.50 -38.49
N LEU A 172 6.35 -35.39 -37.25
CA LEU A 172 6.24 -36.48 -36.27
C LEU A 172 4.79 -36.86 -36.00
N HIS A 173 3.90 -35.86 -35.92
CA HIS A 173 2.48 -36.11 -35.71
C HIS A 173 1.83 -36.82 -36.91
N GLU A 174 2.19 -36.45 -38.14
CA GLU A 174 1.73 -37.15 -39.35
C GLU A 174 2.23 -38.60 -39.38
N GLU A 175 3.50 -38.85 -39.03
CA GLU A 175 4.08 -40.19 -38.93
C GLU A 175 3.36 -41.06 -37.88
N GLU A 176 3.06 -40.49 -36.71
CA GLU A 176 2.29 -41.19 -35.66
C GLU A 176 0.86 -41.54 -36.12
N GLN A 177 0.18 -40.61 -36.81
CA GLN A 177 -1.16 -40.88 -37.34
C GLN A 177 -1.15 -41.98 -38.40
N LEU A 178 -0.14 -42.01 -39.28
CA LEU A 178 0.02 -43.07 -40.27
C LEU A 178 0.30 -44.42 -39.61
N ALA A 179 1.16 -44.45 -38.58
CA ALA A 179 1.44 -45.68 -37.82
C ALA A 179 0.18 -46.20 -37.10
N ALA A 180 -0.63 -45.30 -36.51
CA ALA A 180 -1.87 -45.66 -35.83
C ALA A 180 -2.96 -46.19 -36.79
N GLN A 181 -2.93 -45.79 -38.07
CA GLN A 181 -3.85 -46.29 -39.10
C GLN A 181 -3.39 -47.64 -39.70
N GLN A 182 -2.11 -47.96 -39.61
CA GLN A 182 -1.53 -49.21 -40.12
C GLN A 182 -1.51 -50.34 -39.07
N ALA A 183 -1.80 -50.03 -37.80
CA ALA A 183 -1.94 -50.97 -36.69
C ALA A 183 -3.39 -51.44 -36.52
#